data_AF-A0A3F3H803-F1
#
_entry.id   AF-A0A3F3H803-F1
#
_cell.length_a   1.000
_cell.length_b   1.000
_cell.length_c   1.000
_cell.angle_alpha   90.00
_cell.angle_beta   90.00
_cell.angle_gamma   90.00
#
_symmetry.space_group_name_H-M   'P 1'
#
loop_
_entity.id
_entity.type
_entity.pdbx_description
1 polymer ?
#
loop_
_entity_poly.entity_id
_entity_poly.type
_entity_poly.pdbx_seq_one_letter_code
_entity_poly.pdbx_strand_id
1 'polypeptide(L)'
;MNNTNASATQAGFHYQDIVGLILLIDNATDVQSINVEGEDDIDILFRDGKYGFYQVKEVQNPDTKNMSTKLTEALKTLDEDSKNKNLKSLTYVSNANNPLGNLKNSNEFFKPYAYYKYSDLSQKLKTKIDDKLAIHSNIDKNKLGVMKIAYEGSDSMTRESELDARIHNFIGSMGLSAVHFNNLKNEWRQMIIKTTEFPQKTITKEQFYSHTVVTAMFQNPNLDNFFNECQILPINEGYIQDSYLHYLNRLMENFQLVNSIETNFMLFKQANLSLGRQDLMINFINNYHLQLKNDLGLVDDEDDDIAKFILWISIKTYTVTRNIKGVMNL
;
A
#
# COMPACT_ATOMS: atom_id res chain seq x y z
N MET A 1 33.19 7.11 -16.61
CA MET A 1 32.07 7.65 -17.42
C MET A 1 30.80 7.31 -16.67
N ASN A 2 30.08 8.34 -16.23
CA ASN A 2 28.96 8.24 -15.31
C ASN A 2 27.72 7.72 -16.03
N ASN A 3 27.27 6.51 -15.69
CA ASN A 3 25.92 6.06 -16.00
C ASN A 3 24.99 6.63 -14.92
N THR A 4 24.38 7.76 -15.25
CA THR A 4 23.23 8.30 -14.54
C THR A 4 22.06 7.33 -14.74
N ASN A 5 21.77 6.49 -13.75
CA ASN A 5 20.55 5.70 -13.65
C ASN A 5 19.35 6.60 -13.34
N ALA A 6 19.00 7.46 -14.30
CA ALA A 6 17.84 8.32 -14.26
C ALA A 6 17.02 8.08 -15.53
N SER A 7 16.45 6.88 -15.69
CA SER A 7 15.50 6.59 -16.77
C SER A 7 14.83 5.22 -16.61
N ALA A 8 13.81 5.13 -15.75
CA ALA A 8 12.75 4.09 -15.81
C ALA A 8 11.54 4.43 -14.91
N THR A 9 11.73 5.17 -13.81
CA THR A 9 10.71 5.40 -12.77
C THR A 9 9.75 6.58 -13.02
N GLN A 10 9.77 7.16 -14.22
CA GLN A 10 8.94 8.31 -14.62
C GLN A 10 7.93 7.97 -15.74
N ALA A 11 7.70 6.69 -16.03
CA ALA A 11 6.45 6.27 -16.66
C ALA A 11 5.30 6.54 -15.66
N GLY A 12 4.23 7.18 -16.13
CA GLY A 12 3.31 8.01 -15.34
C GLY A 12 2.66 7.30 -14.15
N PHE A 13 2.92 7.80 -12.94
CA PHE A 13 2.06 7.56 -11.80
C PHE A 13 0.94 8.59 -11.86
N HIS A 14 -0.25 8.14 -12.24
CA HIS A 14 -1.39 8.95 -12.57
C HIS A 14 -2.20 9.32 -11.32
N TYR A 15 -3.13 10.27 -11.46
CA TYR A 15 -3.98 10.68 -10.34
C TYR A 15 -4.74 9.50 -9.72
N GLN A 16 -5.25 8.58 -10.54
CA GLN A 16 -5.94 7.38 -10.07
C GLN A 16 -5.04 6.49 -9.21
N ASP A 17 -3.76 6.33 -9.58
CA ASP A 17 -2.80 5.54 -8.79
C ASP A 17 -2.56 6.16 -7.39
N ILE A 18 -2.50 7.50 -7.33
CA ILE A 18 -2.40 8.25 -6.07
C ILE A 18 -3.65 8.00 -5.20
N VAL A 19 -4.84 8.09 -5.80
CA VAL A 19 -6.10 7.81 -5.08
C VAL A 19 -6.12 6.38 -4.57
N GLY A 20 -5.73 5.40 -5.40
CA GLY A 20 -5.67 3.99 -5.02
C GLY A 20 -4.75 3.74 -3.83
N LEU A 21 -3.54 4.32 -3.84
CA LEU A 21 -2.61 4.17 -2.74
C LEU A 21 -3.11 4.84 -1.45
N ILE A 22 -3.70 6.04 -1.56
CA ILE A 22 -4.32 6.73 -0.42
C ILE A 22 -5.42 5.86 0.19
N LEU A 23 -6.30 5.30 -0.64
CA LEU A 23 -7.39 4.44 -0.17
C LEU A 23 -6.88 3.14 0.45
N LEU A 24 -5.83 2.52 -0.11
CA LEU A 24 -5.20 1.33 0.47
C LEU A 24 -4.64 1.63 1.87
N ILE A 25 -3.96 2.76 2.05
CA ILE A 25 -3.41 3.19 3.34
C ILE A 25 -4.54 3.52 4.34
N ASP A 26 -5.50 4.35 3.93
CA ASP A 26 -6.61 4.79 4.78
C ASP A 26 -7.50 3.60 5.24
N ASN A 27 -7.52 2.52 4.46
CA ASN A 27 -8.29 1.31 4.77
C ASN A 27 -7.41 0.10 5.13
N ALA A 28 -6.13 0.30 5.44
CA ALA A 28 -5.17 -0.80 5.65
C ALA A 28 -5.61 -1.77 6.76
N THR A 29 -6.42 -1.33 7.72
CA THR A 29 -7.01 -2.19 8.76
C THR A 29 -8.15 -3.05 8.23
N ASP A 30 -8.99 -2.62 7.28
CA ASP A 30 -10.24 -3.32 6.95
C ASP A 30 -10.31 -3.84 5.52
N VAL A 31 -9.36 -3.44 4.67
CA VAL A 31 -9.21 -3.95 3.31
C VAL A 31 -8.89 -5.44 3.31
N GLN A 32 -9.52 -6.18 2.40
CA GLN A 32 -9.12 -7.53 2.01
C GLN A 32 -8.27 -7.46 0.74
N SER A 33 -8.72 -6.72 -0.27
CA SER A 33 -7.97 -6.43 -1.48
C SER A 33 -8.41 -5.13 -2.13
N ILE A 34 -7.51 -4.52 -2.91
CA ILE A 34 -7.78 -3.35 -3.76
C ILE A 34 -7.42 -3.65 -5.21
N ASN A 35 -8.20 -3.13 -6.15
CA ASN A 35 -7.90 -3.10 -7.57
C ASN A 35 -7.90 -1.64 -8.05
N VAL A 36 -6.91 -1.25 -8.85
CA VAL A 36 -6.86 0.04 -9.55
C VAL A 36 -6.91 -0.32 -11.04
N GLU A 37 -7.94 0.15 -11.75
CA GLU A 37 -8.43 -0.41 -13.05
C GLU A 37 -9.24 -1.72 -12.89
N GLY A 38 -10.19 -1.76 -11.96
CA GLY A 38 -11.04 -2.94 -11.72
C GLY A 38 -12.31 -3.00 -12.58
N GLU A 39 -13.43 -3.40 -11.98
CA GLU A 39 -14.77 -3.17 -12.54
C GLU A 39 -15.02 -1.66 -12.69
N ASP A 40 -14.51 -0.90 -11.72
CA ASP A 40 -14.57 0.55 -11.63
C ASP A 40 -13.14 1.15 -11.67
N ASP A 41 -13.00 2.49 -11.62
CA ASP A 41 -11.66 3.11 -11.64
C ASP A 41 -10.80 2.58 -10.46
N ILE A 42 -11.43 2.40 -9.28
CA ILE A 42 -10.84 1.69 -8.13
C ILE A 42 -11.92 0.88 -7.39
N ASP A 43 -11.60 -0.39 -7.09
CA ASP A 43 -12.45 -1.28 -6.31
C ASP A 43 -11.77 -1.69 -5.01
N ILE A 44 -12.51 -1.71 -3.91
CA ILE A 44 -12.03 -2.21 -2.62
C ILE A 44 -12.96 -3.31 -2.13
N LEU A 45 -12.43 -4.52 -1.99
CA LEU A 45 -13.08 -5.57 -1.24
C LEU A 45 -12.66 -5.45 0.23
N PHE A 46 -13.64 -5.30 1.12
CA PHE A 46 -13.43 -5.26 2.56
C PHE A 46 -13.54 -6.66 3.17
N ARG A 47 -12.95 -6.84 4.37
CA ARG A 47 -12.99 -8.12 5.10
C ARG A 47 -14.40 -8.61 5.46
N ASP A 48 -15.40 -7.74 5.46
CA ASP A 48 -16.81 -8.11 5.64
C ASP A 48 -17.48 -8.60 4.34
N GLY A 49 -16.70 -8.82 3.27
CA GLY A 49 -17.16 -9.30 1.97
C GLY A 49 -17.87 -8.25 1.13
N LYS A 50 -17.86 -6.98 1.55
CA LYS A 50 -18.54 -5.89 0.84
C LYS A 50 -17.58 -5.09 -0.02
N TYR A 51 -18.12 -4.44 -1.04
CA TYR A 51 -17.38 -3.66 -2.03
C TYR A 51 -17.55 -2.15 -1.85
N GLY A 52 -16.46 -1.41 -1.90
CA GLY A 52 -16.44 0.02 -2.14
C GLY A 52 -15.99 0.30 -3.56
N PHE A 53 -16.80 1.04 -4.31
CA PHE A 53 -16.52 1.44 -5.69
C PHE A 53 -16.24 2.94 -5.76
N TYR A 54 -15.23 3.31 -6.54
CA TYR A 54 -14.72 4.68 -6.62
C TYR A 54 -14.54 5.09 -8.07
N GLN A 55 -15.23 6.15 -8.46
CA GLN A 55 -15.10 6.78 -9.76
C GLN A 55 -14.24 8.03 -9.68
N VAL A 56 -13.05 7.97 -10.28
CA VAL A 56 -12.00 8.99 -10.20
C VAL A 56 -12.06 9.87 -11.45
N LYS A 57 -12.14 11.20 -11.26
CA LYS A 57 -12.12 12.16 -12.37
C LYS A 57 -11.10 13.27 -12.12
N GLU A 58 -9.98 13.17 -12.82
CA GLU A 58 -8.94 14.20 -12.86
C GLU A 58 -9.35 15.39 -13.75
N VAL A 59 -8.90 16.58 -13.37
CA VAL A 59 -8.91 17.80 -14.18
C VAL A 59 -7.56 18.49 -14.16
N GLN A 60 -7.14 19.06 -15.29
CA GLN A 60 -5.88 19.83 -15.36
C GLN A 60 -5.97 21.17 -14.61
N ASN A 61 -7.14 21.81 -14.63
CA ASN A 61 -7.42 23.04 -13.89
C ASN A 61 -8.46 22.75 -12.79
N PRO A 62 -8.06 22.72 -11.51
CA PRO A 62 -8.96 22.45 -10.38
C PRO A 62 -10.14 23.41 -10.25
N ASP A 63 -10.07 24.61 -10.84
CA ASP A 63 -11.15 25.61 -10.84
C ASP A 63 -12.07 25.52 -12.06
N THR A 64 -11.99 24.43 -12.83
CA THR A 64 -12.83 24.23 -14.01
C THR A 64 -14.32 24.23 -13.68
N LYS A 65 -15.11 24.84 -14.57
CA LYS A 65 -16.58 24.87 -14.47
C LYS A 65 -17.25 23.60 -14.99
N ASN A 66 -16.50 22.72 -15.65
CA ASN A 66 -17.03 21.54 -16.37
C ASN A 66 -17.27 20.32 -15.46
N MET A 67 -17.23 20.50 -14.14
CA MET A 67 -17.43 19.41 -13.18
C MET A 67 -18.83 18.81 -13.22
N SER A 68 -19.84 19.55 -13.70
CA SER A 68 -21.19 18.97 -13.83
C SER A 68 -21.24 17.79 -14.82
N THR A 69 -20.43 17.81 -15.88
CA THR A 69 -20.38 16.70 -16.86
C THR A 69 -19.68 15.50 -16.25
N LYS A 70 -18.51 15.72 -15.64
CA LYS A 70 -17.72 14.67 -14.96
C LYS A 70 -18.50 13.99 -13.83
N LEU A 71 -19.25 14.76 -13.04
CA LEU A 71 -20.15 14.22 -12.02
C LEU A 71 -21.23 13.32 -12.65
N THR A 72 -21.82 13.74 -13.77
CA THR A 72 -22.86 12.95 -14.45
C THR A 72 -22.29 11.64 -14.98
N GLU A 73 -21.09 11.68 -15.57
CA GLU A 73 -20.38 10.48 -16.05
C GLU A 73 -20.04 9.53 -14.90
N ALA A 74 -19.48 10.05 -13.80
CA ALA A 74 -19.17 9.24 -12.62
C ALA A 74 -20.41 8.59 -12.00
N LEU A 75 -21.51 9.35 -11.84
CA LEU A 75 -22.77 8.81 -11.29
C LEU A 75 -23.40 7.76 -12.21
N LYS A 76 -23.21 7.87 -13.53
CA LYS A 76 -23.67 6.84 -14.46
C LYS A 76 -22.98 5.51 -14.23
N THR A 77 -21.66 5.49 -14.06
CA THR A 77 -20.93 4.25 -13.77
C THR A 77 -21.31 3.70 -12.40
N LEU A 78 -21.32 4.55 -11.36
CA LEU A 78 -21.70 4.15 -10.00
C LEU A 78 -23.16 3.62 -9.91
N ASP A 79 -24.06 4.02 -10.80
CA ASP A 79 -25.42 3.46 -10.87
C ASP A 79 -25.41 2.00 -11.34
N GLU A 80 -24.49 1.62 -12.23
CA GLU A 80 -24.30 0.22 -12.61
C GLU A 80 -23.72 -0.58 -11.45
N ASP A 81 -22.69 -0.07 -10.76
CA ASP A 81 -22.07 -0.75 -9.60
C ASP A 81 -23.03 -0.89 -8.43
N SER A 82 -24.01 0.02 -8.34
CA SER A 82 -25.02 -0.03 -7.29
C SER A 82 -25.90 -1.28 -7.34
N LYS A 83 -25.89 -2.01 -8.46
CA LYS A 83 -26.57 -3.29 -8.63
C LYS A 83 -25.83 -4.44 -7.93
N ASN A 84 -24.59 -4.22 -7.48
CA ASN A 84 -23.84 -5.19 -6.69
C ASN A 84 -24.51 -5.42 -5.32
N LYS A 85 -24.92 -6.67 -5.06
CA LYS A 85 -25.64 -7.05 -3.82
C LYS A 85 -24.82 -6.84 -2.56
N ASN A 86 -23.49 -6.84 -2.67
CA ASN A 86 -22.54 -6.68 -1.57
C ASN A 86 -22.00 -5.25 -1.49
N LEU A 87 -22.70 -4.25 -2.05
CA LEU A 87 -22.27 -2.86 -2.01
C LEU A 87 -22.16 -2.31 -0.56
N LYS A 88 -20.99 -1.79 -0.22
CA LYS A 88 -20.70 -0.98 0.98
C LYS A 88 -20.87 0.51 0.71
N SER A 89 -20.23 1.02 -0.34
CA SER A 89 -20.13 2.45 -0.63
C SER A 89 -19.86 2.72 -2.10
N LEU A 90 -20.39 3.85 -2.59
CA LEU A 90 -20.12 4.43 -3.91
C LEU A 90 -19.47 5.79 -3.68
N THR A 91 -18.33 6.08 -4.30
CA THR A 91 -17.64 7.35 -4.08
C THR A 91 -17.22 8.01 -5.38
N TYR A 92 -17.63 9.26 -5.58
CA TYR A 92 -17.09 10.11 -6.63
C TYR A 92 -15.84 10.84 -6.12
N VAL A 93 -14.70 10.70 -6.80
CA VAL A 93 -13.42 11.30 -6.42
C VAL A 93 -12.94 12.30 -7.48
N SER A 94 -12.45 13.46 -7.07
CA SER A 94 -11.86 14.44 -7.99
C SER A 94 -10.79 15.32 -7.34
N ASN A 95 -9.87 15.86 -8.15
CA ASN A 95 -8.90 16.87 -7.72
C ASN A 95 -9.42 18.31 -7.85
N ALA A 96 -10.63 18.51 -8.36
CA ALA A 96 -11.22 19.83 -8.50
C ALA A 96 -11.51 20.49 -7.15
N ASN A 97 -11.35 21.81 -7.07
CA ASN A 97 -11.72 22.60 -5.89
C ASN A 97 -13.24 22.64 -5.66
N ASN A 98 -14.01 22.39 -6.73
CA ASN A 98 -15.46 22.38 -6.72
C ASN A 98 -15.98 21.12 -7.45
N PRO A 99 -15.88 19.92 -6.85
CA PRO A 99 -16.17 18.66 -7.54
C PRO A 99 -17.62 18.54 -8.03
N LEU A 100 -18.56 19.29 -7.42
CA LEU A 100 -19.98 19.30 -7.80
C LEU A 100 -20.36 20.48 -8.73
N GLY A 101 -19.38 21.16 -9.33
CA GLY A 101 -19.59 22.35 -10.17
C GLY A 101 -19.60 23.66 -9.38
N ASN A 102 -19.94 24.79 -10.01
CA ASN A 102 -19.81 26.12 -9.39
C ASN A 102 -20.56 26.24 -8.05
N LEU A 103 -19.79 26.31 -6.96
CA LEU A 103 -20.29 26.44 -5.60
C LEU A 103 -20.18 27.89 -5.11
N LYS A 104 -20.98 28.81 -5.67
CA LYS A 104 -21.04 30.18 -5.10
C LYS A 104 -21.26 30.10 -3.57
N ASN A 105 -20.32 30.59 -2.78
CA ASN A 105 -20.38 30.64 -1.32
C ASN A 105 -20.42 29.29 -0.58
N SER A 106 -19.87 28.19 -1.12
CA SER A 106 -19.55 27.01 -0.31
C SER A 106 -18.03 26.84 -0.20
N ASN A 107 -17.57 26.51 1.00
CA ASN A 107 -16.16 26.25 1.32
C ASN A 107 -15.91 24.77 1.66
N GLU A 108 -16.91 23.89 1.48
CA GLU A 108 -16.89 22.49 1.96
C GLU A 108 -15.69 21.70 1.38
N PHE A 109 -15.31 21.98 0.12
CA PHE A 109 -14.20 21.31 -0.59
C PHE A 109 -12.94 22.18 -0.76
N PHE A 110 -12.78 23.29 -0.02
CA PHE A 110 -11.60 24.14 -0.16
C PHE A 110 -10.31 23.51 0.39
N LYS A 111 -10.43 22.58 1.34
CA LYS A 111 -9.27 21.86 1.86
C LYS A 111 -8.63 20.98 0.77
N PRO A 112 -7.32 20.73 0.82
CA PRO A 112 -6.66 19.83 -0.13
C PRO A 112 -7.28 18.42 -0.15
N TYR A 113 -7.65 17.91 1.02
CA TYR A 113 -8.46 16.72 1.18
C TYR A 113 -9.81 17.02 1.81
N ALA A 114 -10.87 16.40 1.28
CA ALA A 114 -12.18 16.38 1.91
C ALA A 114 -12.95 15.13 1.51
N TYR A 115 -13.65 14.51 2.45
CA TYR A 115 -14.60 13.44 2.18
C TYR A 115 -15.90 13.72 2.92
N TYR A 116 -17.01 13.66 2.20
CA TYR A 116 -18.34 13.80 2.78
C TYR A 116 -19.24 12.69 2.25
N LYS A 117 -19.97 12.05 3.17
CA LYS A 117 -21.14 11.26 2.78
C LYS A 117 -22.20 12.20 2.23
N TYR A 118 -23.06 11.70 1.34
CA TYR A 118 -24.17 12.49 0.81
C TYR A 118 -25.01 13.11 1.94
N SER A 119 -25.24 12.36 3.04
CA SER A 119 -25.98 12.83 4.23
C SER A 119 -25.37 14.06 4.89
N ASP A 120 -24.05 14.22 4.79
CA ASP A 120 -23.28 15.23 5.52
C ASP A 120 -23.11 16.52 4.71
N LEU A 121 -23.45 16.47 3.41
CA LEU A 121 -23.42 17.62 2.52
C LEU A 121 -24.50 18.64 2.87
N SER A 122 -24.18 19.92 2.65
CA SER A 122 -25.17 20.99 2.71
C SER A 122 -26.32 20.77 1.70
N GLN A 123 -27.51 21.28 2.02
CA GLN A 123 -28.70 21.08 1.19
C GLN A 123 -28.48 21.54 -0.26
N LYS A 124 -27.72 22.62 -0.45
CA LYS A 124 -27.37 23.14 -1.77
C LYS A 124 -26.57 22.13 -2.61
N LEU A 125 -25.63 21.43 -2.00
CA LEU A 125 -24.83 20.40 -2.66
C LEU A 125 -25.63 19.12 -2.91
N LYS A 126 -26.50 18.73 -1.96
CA LYS A 126 -27.44 17.62 -2.14
C LYS A 126 -28.31 17.83 -3.38
N THR A 127 -28.88 19.02 -3.56
CA THR A 127 -29.67 19.35 -4.76
C THR A 127 -28.89 19.15 -6.06
N LYS A 128 -27.59 19.50 -6.10
CA LYS A 128 -26.75 19.29 -7.30
C LYS A 128 -26.59 17.81 -7.65
N ILE A 129 -26.49 16.96 -6.65
CA ILE A 129 -26.43 15.51 -6.85
C ILE A 129 -27.82 14.98 -7.22
N ASP A 130 -28.87 15.40 -6.51
CA ASP A 130 -30.25 14.95 -6.73
C ASP A 130 -30.74 15.21 -8.15
N ASP A 131 -30.42 16.39 -8.71
CA ASP A 131 -30.74 16.76 -10.09
C ASP A 131 -30.15 15.76 -11.11
N LYS A 132 -29.03 15.12 -10.77
CA LYS A 132 -28.35 14.13 -11.60
C LYS A 132 -28.83 12.71 -11.31
N LEU A 133 -29.16 12.40 -10.06
CA LEU A 133 -29.68 11.09 -9.66
C LEU A 133 -31.08 10.80 -10.18
N ALA A 134 -31.83 11.81 -10.64
CA ALA A 134 -33.17 11.62 -11.21
C ALA A 134 -33.22 10.59 -12.36
N ILE A 135 -32.10 10.35 -13.05
CA ILE A 135 -31.95 9.36 -14.13
C ILE A 135 -31.09 8.15 -13.73
N HIS A 136 -30.62 8.08 -12.49
CA HIS A 136 -29.76 7.05 -11.91
C HIS A 136 -30.44 6.47 -10.66
N SER A 137 -31.47 5.66 -10.87
CA SER A 137 -32.43 5.25 -9.84
C SER A 137 -31.93 4.15 -8.90
N ASN A 138 -30.80 3.51 -9.21
CA ASN A 138 -30.30 2.37 -8.44
C ASN A 138 -29.40 2.82 -7.27
N ILE A 139 -28.86 4.03 -7.32
CA ILE A 139 -27.98 4.58 -6.28
C ILE A 139 -28.72 4.79 -4.95
N ASP A 140 -28.35 4.02 -3.93
CA ASP A 140 -28.69 4.30 -2.54
C ASP A 140 -27.84 5.48 -2.01
N LYS A 141 -28.49 6.62 -1.80
CA LYS A 141 -27.84 7.85 -1.32
C LYS A 141 -27.17 7.68 0.04
N ASN A 142 -27.58 6.73 0.88
CA ASN A 142 -26.94 6.48 2.17
C ASN A 142 -25.53 5.87 2.02
N LYS A 143 -25.23 5.30 0.85
CA LYS A 143 -23.94 4.71 0.49
C LYS A 143 -23.08 5.62 -0.39
N LEU A 144 -23.63 6.75 -0.85
CA LEU A 144 -22.95 7.67 -1.74
C LEU A 144 -22.06 8.65 -0.96
N GLY A 145 -20.83 8.84 -1.42
CA GLY A 145 -19.90 9.85 -0.93
C GLY A 145 -19.26 10.67 -2.05
N VAL A 146 -18.71 11.82 -1.68
CA VAL A 146 -17.91 12.69 -2.56
C VAL A 146 -16.58 12.96 -1.88
N MET A 147 -15.50 12.71 -2.60
CA MET A 147 -14.13 12.89 -2.14
C MET A 147 -13.38 13.89 -3.02
N LYS A 148 -12.63 14.77 -2.38
CA LYS A 148 -11.61 15.59 -2.99
C LYS A 148 -10.25 15.12 -2.50
N ILE A 149 -9.33 14.90 -3.44
CA ILE A 149 -7.90 14.76 -3.17
C ILE A 149 -7.17 15.71 -4.11
N ALA A 150 -6.55 16.76 -3.55
CA ALA A 150 -5.78 17.70 -4.34
C ALA A 150 -4.65 17.00 -5.08
N TYR A 151 -4.50 17.38 -6.35
CA TYR A 151 -3.47 16.88 -7.25
C TYR A 151 -3.29 17.93 -8.34
N GLU A 152 -2.35 18.84 -8.12
CA GLU A 152 -2.11 19.99 -8.99
C GLU A 152 -0.64 20.40 -8.97
N GLY A 153 -0.23 21.20 -9.95
CA GLY A 153 1.13 21.70 -10.07
C GLY A 153 2.07 20.75 -10.80
N SER A 154 3.13 21.32 -11.37
CA SER A 154 4.19 20.58 -12.07
C SER A 154 5.17 19.91 -11.11
N ASP A 155 5.39 20.51 -9.94
CA ASP A 155 6.25 20.00 -8.87
C ASP A 155 5.61 18.79 -8.16
N SER A 156 6.35 17.68 -8.08
CA SER A 156 5.81 16.43 -7.51
C SER A 156 5.56 16.53 -6.01
N MET A 157 6.37 17.31 -5.27
CA MET A 157 6.18 17.47 -3.82
C MET A 157 4.86 18.17 -3.50
N THR A 158 4.53 19.22 -4.27
CA THR A 158 3.24 19.89 -4.17
C THR A 158 2.11 18.96 -4.59
N ARG A 159 2.26 18.32 -5.76
CA ARG A 159 1.24 17.49 -6.39
C ARG A 159 0.88 16.25 -5.58
N GLU A 160 1.84 15.65 -4.87
CA GLU A 160 1.67 14.41 -4.11
C GLU A 160 1.63 14.64 -2.58
N SER A 161 1.52 15.89 -2.12
CA SER A 161 1.58 16.26 -0.70
C SER A 161 0.60 15.49 0.19
N GLU A 162 -0.63 15.25 -0.30
CA GLU A 162 -1.64 14.46 0.43
C GLU A 162 -1.26 12.98 0.57
N LEU A 163 -0.61 12.39 -0.44
CA LEU A 163 -0.09 11.03 -0.36
C LEU A 163 1.08 10.98 0.63
N ASP A 164 2.02 11.91 0.52
CA ASP A 164 3.22 11.95 1.37
C ASP A 164 2.86 12.09 2.84
N ALA A 165 1.87 12.95 3.16
CA ALA A 165 1.37 13.09 4.52
C ALA A 165 0.78 11.77 5.07
N ARG A 166 0.02 11.03 4.25
CA ARG A 166 -0.56 9.73 4.65
C ARG A 166 0.50 8.66 4.86
N ILE A 167 1.47 8.57 3.94
CA ILE A 167 2.60 7.65 4.09
C ILE A 167 3.37 7.97 5.38
N HIS A 168 3.71 9.24 5.62
CA HIS A 168 4.41 9.65 6.85
C HIS A 168 3.66 9.26 8.12
N ASN A 169 2.35 9.53 8.19
CA ASN A 169 1.53 9.16 9.34
C ASN A 169 1.44 7.65 9.49
N PHE A 170 1.28 6.92 8.39
CA PHE A 170 1.12 5.47 8.41
C PHE A 170 2.40 4.75 8.83
N ILE A 171 3.57 5.09 8.27
CA ILE A 171 4.85 4.52 8.70
C ILE A 171 5.15 4.90 10.16
N GLY A 172 4.81 6.13 10.58
CA GLY A 172 4.97 6.58 11.96
C GLY A 172 4.14 5.74 12.94
N SER A 173 2.91 5.37 12.56
CA SER A 173 2.06 4.49 13.37
C SER A 173 2.65 3.09 13.56
N MET A 174 3.48 2.62 12.62
CA MET A 174 4.22 1.35 12.70
C MET A 174 5.51 1.46 13.52
N GLY A 175 5.84 2.64 14.04
CA GLY A 175 7.12 2.91 14.71
C GLY A 175 8.31 2.98 13.77
N LEU A 176 8.08 3.18 12.47
CA LEU A 176 9.13 3.39 11.47
C LEU A 176 9.51 4.87 11.41
N SER A 177 10.77 5.14 11.06
CA SER A 177 11.28 6.51 10.91
C SER A 177 11.29 6.98 9.46
N ALA A 178 11.53 8.28 9.26
CA ALA A 178 11.59 8.92 7.95
C ALA A 178 12.59 8.28 6.97
N VAL A 179 13.59 7.54 7.45
CA VAL A 179 14.55 6.82 6.58
C VAL A 179 13.87 5.73 5.74
N HIS A 180 12.74 5.19 6.18
CA HIS A 180 11.98 4.17 5.44
C HIS A 180 11.05 4.78 4.38
N PHE A 181 10.79 6.09 4.45
CA PHE A 181 9.75 6.75 3.67
C PHE A 181 9.92 6.53 2.17
N ASN A 182 11.12 6.78 1.63
CA ASN A 182 11.34 6.70 0.19
C ASN A 182 11.22 5.27 -0.34
N ASN A 183 11.76 4.29 0.38
CA ASN A 183 11.72 2.89 -0.07
C ASN A 183 10.31 2.33 0.02
N LEU A 184 9.58 2.59 1.12
CA LEU A 184 8.18 2.18 1.24
C LEU A 184 7.27 2.90 0.25
N LYS A 185 7.43 4.20 0.07
CA LYS A 185 6.69 4.96 -0.96
C LYS A 185 6.93 4.36 -2.34
N ASN A 186 8.19 4.09 -2.69
CA ASN A 186 8.51 3.51 -3.99
C ASN A 186 7.91 2.11 -4.15
N GLU A 187 8.06 1.24 -3.15
CA GLU A 187 7.52 -0.12 -3.17
C GLU A 187 6.00 -0.10 -3.37
N TRP A 188 5.27 0.65 -2.55
CA TRP A 188 3.82 0.71 -2.63
C TRP A 188 3.32 1.32 -3.94
N ARG A 189 4.06 2.28 -4.52
CA ARG A 189 3.76 2.79 -5.87
C ARG A 189 3.93 1.72 -6.93
N GLN A 190 5.01 0.92 -6.86
CA GLN A 190 5.21 -0.18 -7.79
C GLN A 190 4.11 -1.24 -7.67
N MET A 191 3.61 -1.51 -6.46
CA MET A 191 2.47 -2.40 -6.26
C MET A 191 1.23 -1.90 -7.02
N ILE A 192 0.91 -0.61 -6.93
CA ILE A 192 -0.24 0.00 -7.63
C ILE A 192 -0.04 0.04 -9.14
N ILE A 193 1.15 0.42 -9.62
CA ILE A 193 1.44 0.42 -11.07
C ILE A 193 1.22 -0.97 -11.67
N LYS A 194 1.61 -2.04 -10.95
CA LYS A 194 1.38 -3.41 -11.39
C LYS A 194 -0.10 -3.79 -11.50
N THR A 195 -1.02 -3.19 -10.73
CA THR A 195 -2.46 -3.42 -10.92
C THR A 195 -2.97 -2.69 -12.16
N THR A 196 -2.50 -1.46 -12.39
CA THR A 196 -2.85 -0.67 -13.58
C THR A 196 -2.35 -1.33 -14.88
N GLU A 197 -1.15 -1.94 -14.87
CA GLU A 197 -0.62 -2.71 -16.01
C GLU A 197 -1.36 -4.03 -16.26
N PHE A 198 -1.97 -4.61 -15.21
CA PHE A 198 -2.67 -5.88 -15.26
C PHE A 198 -4.02 -5.79 -14.53
N PRO A 199 -5.07 -5.22 -15.16
CA PRO A 199 -6.37 -4.89 -14.54
C PRO A 199 -7.09 -6.00 -13.75
N GLN A 200 -6.74 -7.27 -13.99
CA GLN A 200 -7.29 -8.42 -13.24
C GLN A 200 -6.54 -8.72 -11.94
N LYS A 201 -5.40 -8.06 -11.70
CA LYS A 201 -4.61 -8.22 -10.48
C LYS A 201 -5.13 -7.29 -9.41
N THR A 202 -5.21 -7.83 -8.20
CA THR A 202 -5.50 -7.06 -7.00
C THR A 202 -4.29 -7.09 -6.09
N ILE A 203 -4.17 -6.07 -5.24
CA ILE A 203 -3.24 -6.09 -4.10
C ILE A 203 -4.05 -6.59 -2.91
N THR A 204 -3.70 -7.77 -2.40
CA THR A 204 -4.28 -8.26 -1.16
C THR A 204 -3.63 -7.58 0.05
N LYS A 205 -4.35 -7.55 1.17
CA LYS A 205 -3.80 -7.10 2.46
C LYS A 205 -2.53 -7.86 2.86
N GLU A 206 -2.49 -9.16 2.59
CA GLU A 206 -1.35 -10.03 2.86
C GLU A 206 -0.12 -9.67 2.02
N GLN A 207 -0.32 -9.35 0.74
CA GLN A 207 0.75 -8.84 -0.12
C GLN A 207 1.23 -7.48 0.36
N PHE A 208 0.31 -6.54 0.64
CA PHE A 208 0.69 -5.22 1.15
C PHE A 208 1.52 -5.31 2.44
N TYR A 209 1.13 -6.20 3.36
CA TYR A 209 1.91 -6.49 4.56
C TYR A 209 3.31 -7.04 4.24
N SER A 210 3.40 -8.07 3.40
CA SER A 210 4.67 -8.74 3.07
C SER A 210 5.66 -7.79 2.41
N HIS A 211 5.20 -7.00 1.43
CA HIS A 211 6.01 -5.96 0.79
C HIS A 211 6.47 -4.90 1.80
N THR A 212 5.58 -4.46 2.70
CA THR A 212 5.91 -3.48 3.74
C THR A 212 6.96 -4.01 4.72
N VAL A 213 6.78 -5.24 5.21
CA VAL A 213 7.69 -5.87 6.16
C VAL A 213 9.06 -6.07 5.53
N VAL A 214 9.15 -6.73 4.37
CA VAL A 214 10.44 -7.02 3.74
C VAL A 214 11.17 -5.71 3.38
N THR A 215 10.46 -4.71 2.85
CA THR A 215 11.08 -3.40 2.55
C THR A 215 11.63 -2.72 3.81
N ALA A 216 10.87 -2.75 4.91
CA ALA A 216 11.32 -2.17 6.17
C ALA A 216 12.51 -2.93 6.79
N MET A 217 12.49 -4.26 6.74
CA MET A 217 13.56 -5.11 7.26
C MET A 217 14.90 -4.84 6.57
N PHE A 218 14.88 -4.70 5.24
CA PHE A 218 16.07 -4.61 4.39
C PHE A 218 16.45 -3.17 4.01
N GLN A 219 15.95 -2.16 4.73
CA GLN A 219 16.23 -0.75 4.44
C GLN A 219 17.72 -0.40 4.44
N ASN A 220 18.50 -0.98 5.37
CA ASN A 220 19.96 -0.79 5.50
C ASN A 220 20.57 -1.99 6.26
N PRO A 221 20.75 -3.16 5.62
CA PRO A 221 21.36 -4.30 6.28
C PRO A 221 22.82 -4.02 6.65
N ASN A 222 23.21 -4.36 7.88
CA ASN A 222 24.60 -4.35 8.29
C ASN A 222 25.20 -5.75 8.07
N LEU A 223 25.75 -5.95 6.87
CA LEU A 223 26.32 -7.24 6.44
C LEU A 223 27.55 -7.61 7.26
N ASP A 224 28.42 -6.66 7.63
CA ASP A 224 29.60 -6.94 8.45
C ASP A 224 29.23 -7.53 9.81
N ASN A 225 28.19 -7.00 10.46
CA ASN A 225 27.69 -7.56 11.71
C ASN A 225 27.15 -8.98 11.50
N PHE A 226 26.44 -9.22 10.41
CA PHE A 226 25.94 -10.55 10.07
C PHE A 226 27.09 -11.55 9.85
N PHE A 227 28.10 -11.18 9.04
CA PHE A 227 29.25 -12.03 8.75
C PHE A 227 30.00 -12.42 10.03
N ASN A 228 30.22 -11.45 10.92
CA ASN A 228 30.88 -11.69 12.19
C ASN A 228 30.03 -12.52 13.17
N GLU A 229 28.76 -12.18 13.35
CA GLU A 229 27.89 -12.86 14.32
C GLU A 229 27.56 -14.30 13.90
N CYS A 230 27.38 -14.55 12.60
CA CYS A 230 27.04 -15.86 12.04
C CYS A 230 28.27 -16.64 11.54
N GLN A 231 29.49 -16.10 11.71
CA GLN A 231 30.75 -16.73 11.32
C GLN A 231 30.76 -17.17 9.85
N ILE A 232 30.30 -16.29 8.96
CA ILE A 232 30.28 -16.53 7.52
C ILE A 232 31.72 -16.60 7.01
N LEU A 233 31.99 -17.56 6.14
CA LEU A 233 33.31 -17.69 5.54
C LEU A 233 33.57 -16.51 4.59
N PRO A 234 34.76 -15.88 4.60
CA PRO A 234 35.07 -14.74 3.74
C PRO A 234 34.84 -14.98 2.24
N ILE A 235 34.96 -16.24 1.80
CA ILE A 235 34.70 -16.63 0.40
C ILE A 235 33.21 -16.51 0.01
N ASN A 236 32.29 -16.57 0.97
CA ASN A 236 30.85 -16.48 0.74
C ASN A 236 30.30 -15.05 0.90
N GLU A 237 31.06 -14.12 1.49
CA GLU A 237 30.59 -12.75 1.77
C GLU A 237 30.18 -11.99 0.50
N GLY A 238 30.98 -12.09 -0.56
CA GLY A 238 30.69 -11.44 -1.84
C GLY A 238 29.45 -12.02 -2.52
N TYR A 239 29.27 -13.34 -2.46
CA TYR A 239 28.08 -13.99 -3.01
C TYR A 239 26.80 -13.48 -2.33
N ILE A 240 26.82 -13.35 -1.01
CA ILE A 240 25.67 -12.84 -0.25
C ILE A 240 25.39 -11.41 -0.66
N GLN A 241 26.41 -10.53 -0.65
CA GLN A 241 26.29 -9.11 -1.04
C GLN A 241 25.60 -8.92 -2.40
N ASP A 242 25.97 -9.75 -3.37
CA ASP A 242 25.46 -9.63 -4.73
C ASP A 242 24.08 -10.30 -4.91
N SER A 243 23.76 -11.32 -4.11
CA SER A 243 22.65 -12.23 -4.45
C SER A 243 21.38 -12.07 -3.62
N TYR A 244 21.46 -11.62 -2.35
CA TYR A 244 20.29 -11.64 -1.46
C TYR A 244 19.10 -10.83 -2.00
N LEU A 245 19.38 -9.73 -2.71
CA LEU A 245 18.36 -8.86 -3.30
C LEU A 245 17.48 -9.58 -4.33
N HIS A 246 18.03 -10.57 -5.05
CA HIS A 246 17.28 -11.35 -6.04
C HIS A 246 16.18 -12.21 -5.40
N TYR A 247 16.33 -12.54 -4.13
CA TYR A 247 15.42 -13.41 -3.40
C TYR A 247 14.39 -12.65 -2.57
N LEU A 248 14.57 -11.35 -2.35
CA LEU A 248 13.61 -10.52 -1.62
C LEU A 248 12.24 -10.50 -2.30
N ASN A 249 12.19 -10.45 -3.63
CA ASN A 249 10.92 -10.50 -4.37
C ASN A 249 10.15 -11.80 -4.08
N ARG A 250 10.84 -12.95 -3.96
CA ARG A 250 10.20 -14.22 -3.61
C ARG A 250 9.59 -14.17 -2.21
N LEU A 251 10.27 -13.51 -1.28
CA LEU A 251 9.78 -13.32 0.08
C LEU A 251 8.60 -12.34 0.13
N MET A 252 8.67 -11.23 -0.61
CA MET A 252 7.60 -10.23 -0.71
C MET A 252 6.29 -10.81 -1.26
N GLU A 253 6.38 -11.68 -2.25
CA GLU A 253 5.21 -12.31 -2.88
C GLU A 253 4.67 -13.52 -2.07
N ASN A 254 5.34 -13.92 -0.97
CA ASN A 254 4.97 -15.07 -0.16
C ASN A 254 4.68 -14.69 1.31
N PHE A 255 3.45 -14.24 1.56
CA PHE A 255 2.98 -13.90 2.90
C PHE A 255 3.12 -15.03 3.91
N GLN A 256 2.81 -16.27 3.52
CA GLN A 256 2.89 -17.41 4.42
C GLN A 256 4.32 -17.63 4.91
N LEU A 257 5.31 -17.42 4.05
CA LEU A 257 6.72 -17.50 4.41
C LEU A 257 7.15 -16.37 5.35
N VAL A 258 6.75 -15.12 5.08
CA VAL A 258 7.04 -13.99 5.99
C VAL A 258 6.41 -14.23 7.38
N ASN A 259 5.15 -14.68 7.40
CA ASN A 259 4.41 -14.96 8.63
C ASN A 259 4.96 -16.17 9.39
N SER A 260 5.47 -17.20 8.69
CA SER A 260 6.04 -18.38 9.32
C SER A 260 7.36 -18.06 10.03
N ILE A 261 8.23 -17.21 9.45
CA ILE A 261 9.47 -16.76 10.11
C ILE A 261 9.15 -16.08 11.44
N GLU A 262 8.20 -15.15 11.45
CA GLU A 262 7.77 -14.44 12.66
C GLU A 262 7.20 -15.40 13.72
N THR A 263 6.30 -16.29 13.29
CA THR A 263 5.62 -17.24 14.17
C THR A 263 6.60 -18.23 14.77
N ASN A 264 7.48 -18.80 13.95
CA ASN A 264 8.52 -19.73 14.38
C ASN A 264 9.46 -19.06 15.37
N PHE A 265 9.89 -17.82 15.12
CA PHE A 265 10.77 -17.11 16.06
C PHE A 265 10.07 -16.82 17.39
N MET A 266 8.79 -16.44 17.36
CA MET A 266 7.99 -16.25 18.57
C MET A 266 7.92 -17.53 19.41
N LEU A 267 7.55 -18.66 18.80
CA LEU A 267 7.43 -19.95 19.48
C LEU A 267 8.80 -20.42 20.00
N PHE A 268 9.84 -20.27 19.18
CA PHE A 268 11.21 -20.62 19.58
C PHE A 268 11.67 -19.80 20.78
N LYS A 269 11.41 -18.48 20.78
CA LYS A 269 11.72 -17.60 21.91
C LYS A 269 10.99 -18.00 23.19
N GLN A 270 9.73 -18.39 23.10
CA GLN A 270 8.94 -18.85 24.25
C GLN A 270 9.45 -20.17 24.82
N ALA A 271 9.91 -21.09 23.96
CA ALA A 271 10.48 -22.36 24.39
C ALA A 271 11.90 -22.23 24.99
N ASN A 272 12.61 -21.13 24.68
CA ASN A 272 14.04 -20.96 25.01
C ASN A 272 14.31 -19.69 25.85
N LEU A 273 13.44 -19.40 26.82
CA LEU A 273 13.54 -18.18 27.66
C LEU A 273 14.83 -18.07 28.48
N SER A 274 15.55 -19.18 28.68
CA SER A 274 16.84 -19.19 29.40
C SER A 274 18.03 -18.75 28.55
N LEU A 275 17.89 -18.71 27.22
CA LEU A 275 18.99 -18.33 26.34
C LEU A 275 19.24 -16.82 26.38
N GLY A 276 20.52 -16.43 26.31
CA GLY A 276 20.90 -15.06 26.03
C GLY A 276 20.42 -14.62 24.65
N ARG A 277 20.31 -13.31 24.42
CA ARG A 277 19.79 -12.74 23.15
C ARG A 277 20.56 -13.25 21.92
N GLN A 278 21.89 -13.33 22.02
CA GLN A 278 22.74 -13.79 20.92
C GLN A 278 22.56 -15.28 20.66
N ASP A 279 22.64 -16.11 21.70
CA ASP A 279 22.45 -17.57 21.58
C ASP A 279 21.07 -17.91 21.05
N LEU A 280 20.03 -17.21 21.50
CA LEU A 280 18.67 -17.39 21.00
C LEU A 280 18.59 -17.16 19.49
N MET A 281 19.21 -16.08 19.00
CA MET A 281 19.23 -15.74 17.58
C MET A 281 20.01 -16.76 16.77
N ILE A 282 21.24 -17.10 17.18
CA ILE A 282 22.10 -18.05 16.46
C ILE A 282 21.46 -19.45 16.44
N ASN A 283 20.92 -19.92 17.58
CA ASN A 283 20.27 -21.22 17.64
C ASN A 283 19.02 -21.26 16.75
N PHE A 284 18.24 -20.18 16.70
CA PHE A 284 17.11 -20.10 15.78
C PHE A 284 17.56 -20.16 14.33
N ILE A 285 18.56 -19.36 13.93
CA ILE A 285 19.08 -19.36 12.55
C ILE A 285 19.55 -20.77 12.16
N ASN A 286 20.35 -21.42 13.02
CA ASN A 286 20.87 -22.76 12.77
C ASN A 286 19.77 -23.81 12.64
N ASN A 287 18.66 -23.67 13.39
CA ASN A 287 17.55 -24.61 13.34
C ASN A 287 16.63 -24.44 12.14
N TYR A 288 16.50 -23.22 11.59
CA TYR A 288 15.47 -22.91 10.59
C TYR A 288 16.01 -22.52 9.20
N HIS A 289 17.31 -22.24 9.02
CA HIS A 289 17.84 -21.77 7.74
C HIS A 289 17.65 -22.78 6.59
N LEU A 290 17.86 -24.08 6.83
CA LEU A 290 17.67 -25.11 5.78
C LEU A 290 16.20 -25.21 5.33
N GLN A 291 15.26 -25.04 6.26
CA GLN A 291 13.84 -24.99 5.91
C GLN A 291 13.55 -23.76 5.05
N LEU A 292 14.01 -22.57 5.47
CA LEU A 292 13.82 -21.34 4.70
C LEU A 292 14.46 -21.41 3.31
N LYS A 293 15.66 -22.00 3.21
CA LYS A 293 16.35 -22.24 1.93
C LYS A 293 15.45 -23.01 0.97
N ASN A 294 14.90 -24.14 1.43
CA ASN A 294 13.99 -24.96 0.64
C ASN A 294 12.71 -24.19 0.27
N ASP A 295 12.11 -23.47 1.21
CA ASP A 295 10.88 -22.71 0.99
C ASP A 295 11.05 -21.55 -0.02
N LEU A 296 12.27 -20.99 -0.12
CA LEU A 296 12.63 -19.97 -1.11
C LEU A 296 13.02 -20.54 -2.48
N GLY A 297 13.11 -21.87 -2.61
CA GLY A 297 13.59 -22.54 -3.82
C GLY A 297 15.07 -22.21 -4.12
N LEU A 298 15.87 -22.11 -3.06
CA LEU A 298 17.32 -21.95 -3.13
C LEU A 298 17.97 -23.33 -3.20
N VAL A 299 18.94 -23.51 -4.09
CA VAL A 299 19.43 -24.84 -4.51
C VAL A 299 20.94 -25.00 -4.38
N ASP A 300 21.70 -23.91 -4.37
CA ASP A 300 23.15 -23.95 -4.30
C ASP A 300 23.61 -24.09 -2.84
N ASP A 301 24.77 -24.69 -2.59
CA ASP A 301 25.27 -24.87 -1.22
C ASP A 301 25.53 -23.52 -0.54
N GLU A 302 25.98 -22.53 -1.31
CA GLU A 302 26.21 -21.15 -0.88
C GLU A 302 24.91 -20.41 -0.47
N ASP A 303 23.74 -20.89 -0.90
CA ASP A 303 22.45 -20.30 -0.54
C ASP A 303 22.08 -20.50 0.95
N ASP A 304 22.74 -21.44 1.65
CA ASP A 304 22.55 -21.63 3.10
C ASP A 304 22.76 -20.30 3.84
N ASP A 305 23.80 -19.55 3.45
CA ASP A 305 24.16 -18.31 4.10
C ASP A 305 23.21 -17.15 3.73
N ILE A 306 22.55 -17.22 2.56
CA ILE A 306 21.46 -16.30 2.21
C ILE A 306 20.24 -16.53 3.11
N ALA A 307 19.84 -17.79 3.31
CA ALA A 307 18.75 -18.11 4.22
C ALA A 307 19.07 -17.69 5.66
N LYS A 308 20.32 -17.92 6.12
CA LYS A 308 20.78 -17.41 7.42
C LYS A 308 20.69 -15.89 7.51
N PHE A 309 21.07 -15.17 6.46
CA PHE A 309 21.00 -13.72 6.42
C PHE A 309 19.56 -13.19 6.54
N ILE A 310 18.61 -13.79 5.79
CA ILE A 310 17.20 -13.43 5.85
C ILE A 310 16.62 -13.68 7.26
N LEU A 311 16.93 -14.81 7.88
CA LEU A 311 16.51 -15.07 9.27
C LEU A 311 17.16 -14.09 10.25
N TRP A 312 18.45 -13.83 10.11
CA TRP A 312 19.19 -12.91 10.97
C TRP A 312 18.56 -11.51 10.98
N ILE A 313 18.28 -10.95 9.80
CA ILE A 313 17.69 -9.62 9.73
C ILE A 313 16.25 -9.62 10.23
N SER A 314 15.47 -10.66 9.93
CA SER A 314 14.10 -10.81 10.41
C SER A 314 14.02 -10.82 11.94
N ILE A 315 14.99 -11.45 12.60
CA ILE A 315 15.08 -11.48 14.07
C ILE A 315 15.51 -10.12 14.63
N LYS A 316 16.54 -9.50 14.04
CA LYS A 316 17.03 -8.18 14.48
C LYS A 316 15.95 -7.10 14.36
N THR A 317 15.04 -7.26 13.40
CA THR A 317 13.93 -6.35 13.11
C THR A 317 12.58 -6.88 13.61
N TYR A 318 12.54 -7.94 14.42
CA TYR A 318 11.30 -8.59 14.87
C TYR A 318 10.27 -7.64 15.50
N THR A 319 10.72 -6.65 16.28
CA THR A 319 9.82 -5.63 16.85
C THR A 319 9.14 -4.78 15.77
N VAL A 320 9.86 -4.45 14.69
CA VAL A 320 9.31 -3.71 13.55
C VAL A 320 8.21 -4.53 12.88
N THR A 321 8.47 -5.79 12.58
CA THR A 321 7.48 -6.71 11.99
C THR A 321 6.20 -6.79 12.81
N ARG A 322 6.34 -6.97 14.13
CA ARG A 322 5.20 -7.00 15.06
C ARG A 322 4.39 -5.71 15.06
N ASN A 323 5.06 -4.56 15.03
CA ASN A 323 4.36 -3.27 15.00
C ASN A 323 3.59 -3.10 13.69
N ILE A 324 4.20 -3.43 12.54
CA ILE A 324 3.54 -3.39 11.23
C ILE A 324 2.30 -4.30 11.25
N LYS A 325 2.44 -5.52 11.75
CA LYS A 325 1.34 -6.49 11.87
C LYS A 325 0.20 -5.99 12.76
N GLY A 326 0.55 -5.40 13.90
CA GLY A 326 -0.40 -4.79 14.83
C GLY A 326 -1.18 -3.64 14.20
N VAL A 327 -0.51 -2.71 13.50
CA VAL A 327 -1.17 -1.61 12.79
C VAL A 327 -2.09 -2.11 11.68
N MET A 328 -1.67 -3.15 10.95
CA MET A 328 -2.47 -3.72 9.88
C MET A 328 -3.58 -4.67 10.37
N ASN A 329 -3.68 -5.00 11.66
CA ASN A 329 -4.64 -5.97 12.20
C ASN A 329 -4.60 -7.34 11.47
N LEU A 330 -3.40 -7.93 11.37
CA LEU A 330 -3.16 -9.26 10.79
C LEU A 330 -2.86 -10.35 11.82
#